data_AF-A0A954KHY4-F1
#
_entry.id   AF-A0A954KHY4-F1
#
_cell.length_a   1.000
_cell.length_b   1.000
_cell.length_c   1.000
_cell.angle_alpha   90.00
_cell.angle_beta   90.00
_cell.angle_gamma   90.00
#
_symmetry.space_group_name_H-M   'P 1'
#
loop_
_entity.id
_entity.type
_entity.pdbx_description
1 polymer ?
#
loop_
_entity_poly.entity_id
_entity_poly.type
_entity_poly.pdbx_seq_one_letter_code
_entity_poly.pdbx_strand_id
1 'polypeptide(L)'
;MLNTSLSFKRPEADLSMLELLSLEYPNVDAAIAEVARLSAVQTLPKSAVHVISDIHGEDKKLQHVINNASGTLRPLVEEIFAGEMSPEELSEFLKLTFYPAEVTKRLHATLTAQEQIRAYAERMLKPQLKLLRHLVSNYSLRLATKLFPAEYSELLLEMLHSPSTERRPEFIKTMLDELVRRDRALHFIHLLGRLIRNLAVDELIIGGDCWDRGPRGDRVVDYLRLQPNVEIIWGNHDALWLGAALGNEALTCTVLRVSLRYRRLGQLDEGYGIPLTPLEHLARTVYAHDPAEFFMPKSDGMRPNELVARMQKAAAIMQFKLEGQLIERNPQWDLAHRRLLHRIDQVAGTIEIDGNTFELRDKLFPTINPDSPYELTEDEALCLSRMKRSFLRSQKLQEHMRFLVGHGSMYLRRDDCLIFHACVP
;
A
#
# COMPACT_ATOMS: atom_id res chain seq x y z
N MET A 1 -49.80 27.10 32.91
CA MET A 1 -49.62 25.71 32.44
C MET A 1 -48.15 25.36 32.60
N LEU A 2 -47.83 24.57 33.63
CA LEU A 2 -46.51 24.01 33.86
C LEU A 2 -46.26 22.96 32.79
N ASN A 3 -45.30 23.18 31.89
CA ASN A 3 -44.92 22.17 30.93
C ASN A 3 -43.83 21.28 31.53
N THR A 4 -44.18 20.00 31.59
CA THR A 4 -43.53 18.87 32.23
C THR A 4 -42.12 18.58 31.70
N SER A 5 -41.17 18.46 32.63
CA SER A 5 -40.02 17.56 32.64
C SER A 5 -39.46 17.10 31.28
N LEU A 6 -38.36 17.73 30.83
CA LEU A 6 -37.33 17.03 30.07
C LEU A 6 -36.65 16.04 31.03
N SER A 7 -37.30 14.90 31.27
CA SER A 7 -36.66 13.76 31.91
C SER A 7 -35.68 13.18 30.89
N PHE A 8 -34.39 13.41 31.10
CA PHE A 8 -33.34 12.59 30.52
C PHE A 8 -33.48 11.17 31.09
N LYS A 9 -34.46 10.40 30.61
CA LYS A 9 -34.46 8.95 30.81
C LYS A 9 -33.21 8.45 30.09
N ARG A 10 -32.18 8.08 30.87
CA ARG A 10 -31.08 7.27 30.36
C ARG A 10 -31.73 6.07 29.64
N PRO A 11 -31.33 5.74 28.39
CA PRO A 11 -31.74 4.49 27.78
C PRO A 11 -31.47 3.37 28.80
N GLU A 12 -32.44 2.47 29.02
CA GLU A 12 -32.16 1.24 29.76
C GLU A 12 -30.95 0.60 29.08
N ALA A 13 -29.85 0.50 29.81
CA ALA A 13 -28.63 -0.10 29.29
C ALA A 13 -28.98 -1.53 28.88
N ASP A 14 -28.73 -1.87 27.62
CA ASP A 14 -28.99 -3.20 27.08
C ASP A 14 -28.29 -4.23 27.97
N LEU A 15 -29.09 -5.10 28.61
CA LEU A 15 -28.60 -6.14 29.51
C LEU A 15 -27.54 -7.01 28.82
N SER A 16 -27.69 -7.26 27.52
CA SER A 16 -26.71 -8.02 26.74
C SER A 16 -25.36 -7.30 26.62
N MET A 17 -25.37 -5.97 26.47
CA MET A 17 -24.16 -5.15 26.45
C MET A 17 -23.49 -5.12 27.83
N LEU A 18 -24.28 -5.00 28.91
CA LEU A 18 -23.77 -5.03 30.27
C LEU A 18 -23.19 -6.41 30.64
N GLU A 19 -23.81 -7.50 30.20
CA GLU A 19 -23.29 -8.85 30.36
C GLU A 19 -21.93 -9.01 29.67
N LEU A 20 -21.78 -8.52 28.43
CA LEU A 20 -20.49 -8.52 27.74
C LEU A 20 -19.44 -7.68 28.45
N LEU A 21 -19.79 -6.46 28.91
CA LEU A 21 -18.89 -5.60 29.66
C LEU A 21 -18.48 -6.22 31.00
N SER A 22 -19.35 -7.01 31.64
CA SER A 22 -19.03 -7.69 32.90
C SER A 22 -17.93 -8.75 32.74
N LEU A 23 -17.71 -9.26 31.53
CA LEU A 23 -16.59 -10.17 31.23
C LEU A 23 -15.24 -9.43 31.27
N GLU A 24 -15.20 -8.17 30.83
CA GLU A 24 -13.99 -7.34 30.83
C GLU A 24 -13.80 -6.55 32.14
N TYR A 25 -14.90 -6.13 32.77
CA TYR A 25 -14.94 -5.32 33.99
C TYR A 25 -15.79 -6.01 35.06
N PRO A 26 -15.26 -7.03 35.74
CA PRO A 26 -16.05 -7.94 36.58
C PRO A 26 -16.57 -7.32 37.88
N ASN A 27 -16.10 -6.12 38.24
CA ASN A 27 -16.52 -5.42 39.46
C ASN A 27 -16.42 -3.89 39.29
N VAL A 28 -16.98 -3.17 40.26
CA VAL A 28 -17.04 -1.71 40.27
C VAL A 28 -15.64 -1.09 40.20
N ASP A 29 -14.66 -1.63 40.94
CA ASP A 29 -13.30 -1.10 40.95
C ASP A 29 -12.61 -1.26 39.61
N ALA A 30 -12.78 -2.40 38.92
CA ALA A 30 -12.24 -2.64 37.58
C ALA A 30 -12.82 -1.66 36.55
N ALA A 31 -14.15 -1.43 36.60
CA ALA A 31 -14.81 -0.45 35.75
C ALA A 31 -14.33 0.98 36.04
N ILE A 32 -14.25 1.39 37.32
CA ILE A 32 -13.76 2.71 37.72
C ILE A 32 -12.30 2.92 37.29
N ALA A 33 -11.44 1.91 37.46
CA ALA A 33 -10.05 1.97 37.05
C ALA A 33 -9.90 2.16 35.53
N GLU A 34 -10.72 1.45 34.73
CA GLU A 34 -10.70 1.64 33.29
C GLU A 34 -11.27 3.00 32.86
N VAL A 35 -12.34 3.48 33.50
CA VAL A 35 -12.87 4.84 33.26
C VAL A 35 -11.82 5.90 33.56
N ALA A 36 -11.12 5.79 34.70
CA ALA A 36 -10.04 6.70 35.06
C ALA A 36 -8.91 6.66 34.02
N ARG A 37 -8.52 5.46 33.57
CA ARG A 37 -7.50 5.29 32.52
C ARG A 37 -7.95 5.93 31.20
N LEU A 38 -9.15 5.62 30.71
CA LEU A 38 -9.66 6.17 29.46
C LEU A 38 -9.78 7.70 29.53
N SER A 39 -10.20 8.25 30.67
CA SER A 39 -10.25 9.70 30.91
C SER A 39 -8.85 10.33 30.83
N ALA A 40 -7.83 9.68 31.39
CA ALA A 40 -6.44 10.13 31.26
C ALA A 40 -5.92 10.01 29.81
N VAL A 41 -6.32 8.99 29.06
CA VAL A 41 -5.96 8.86 27.64
C VAL A 41 -6.54 10.01 26.81
N GLN A 42 -7.72 10.53 27.15
CA GLN A 42 -8.32 11.68 26.46
C GLN A 42 -7.54 12.99 26.64
N THR A 43 -6.64 13.08 27.62
CA THR A 43 -5.78 14.27 27.80
C THR A 43 -4.51 14.23 26.96
N LEU A 44 -4.20 13.09 26.33
CA LEU A 44 -3.03 12.95 25.46
C LEU A 44 -3.26 13.69 24.14
N PRO A 45 -2.19 14.17 23.48
CA PRO A 45 -2.32 14.76 22.15
C PRO A 45 -2.89 13.74 21.17
N LYS A 46 -3.63 14.25 20.18
CA LYS A 46 -4.14 13.41 19.11
C LYS A 46 -2.98 12.86 18.28
N SER A 47 -3.04 11.56 18.01
CA SER A 47 -2.05 10.87 17.19
C SER A 47 -2.01 11.37 15.75
N ALA A 48 -0.85 11.23 15.10
CA ALA A 48 -0.67 11.61 13.71
C ALA A 48 -1.33 10.62 12.75
N VAL A 49 -2.32 11.10 11.99
CA VAL A 49 -2.94 10.37 10.87
C VAL A 49 -2.32 10.85 9.57
N HIS A 50 -1.78 9.93 8.79
CA HIS A 50 -1.10 10.22 7.55
C HIS A 50 -1.92 9.72 6.36
N VAL A 51 -2.41 10.64 5.54
CA VAL A 51 -3.14 10.32 4.30
C VAL A 51 -2.20 10.42 3.10
N ILE A 52 -2.07 9.34 2.31
CA ILE A 52 -1.24 9.29 1.10
C ILE A 52 -2.08 8.87 -0.10
N SER A 53 -2.08 9.65 -1.17
CA SER A 53 -2.75 9.33 -2.45
C SER A 53 -1.75 9.23 -3.61
N ASP A 54 -2.24 8.85 -4.79
CA ASP A 54 -1.50 8.86 -6.06
C ASP A 54 -0.17 8.06 -6.05
N ILE A 55 -0.16 6.93 -5.33
CA ILE A 55 1.04 6.08 -5.21
C ILE A 55 1.44 5.52 -6.58
N HIS A 56 0.46 4.98 -7.30
CA HIS A 56 0.58 4.36 -8.60
C HIS A 56 1.75 3.38 -8.75
N GLY A 57 2.15 2.62 -7.74
CA GLY A 57 3.26 1.67 -7.85
C GLY A 57 4.66 2.28 -7.66
N GLU A 58 4.76 3.53 -7.18
CA GLU A 58 6.01 4.20 -6.79
C GLU A 58 6.50 3.73 -5.41
N ASP A 59 6.94 2.47 -5.33
CA ASP A 59 7.39 1.79 -4.10
C ASP A 59 8.44 2.59 -3.29
N LYS A 60 9.49 3.09 -3.96
CA LYS A 60 10.56 3.83 -3.28
C LYS A 60 10.10 5.17 -2.71
N LYS A 61 9.22 5.89 -3.42
CA LYS A 61 8.70 7.18 -2.95
C LYS A 61 7.76 6.98 -1.78
N LEU A 62 6.85 5.99 -1.87
CA LEU A 62 6.00 5.60 -0.76
C LEU A 62 6.81 5.24 0.47
N GLN A 63 7.83 4.40 0.31
CA GLN A 63 8.71 4.01 1.41
C GLN A 63 9.37 5.25 2.04
N HIS A 64 9.89 6.18 1.24
CA HIS A 64 10.50 7.41 1.75
C HIS A 64 9.51 8.29 2.55
N VAL A 65 8.30 8.50 2.01
CA VAL A 65 7.23 9.32 2.62
C VAL A 65 6.78 8.72 3.95
N ILE A 66 6.64 7.40 4.03
CA ILE A 66 6.31 6.72 5.30
C ILE A 66 7.51 6.82 6.25
N ASN A 67 8.73 6.57 5.77
CA ASN A 67 9.92 6.52 6.62
C ASN A 67 10.27 7.85 7.29
N ASN A 68 9.96 8.97 6.65
CA ASN A 68 10.20 10.31 7.17
C ASN A 68 8.96 10.93 7.85
N ALA A 69 7.89 10.15 8.01
CA ALA A 69 6.58 10.60 8.52
C ALA A 69 6.07 11.86 7.79
N SER A 70 6.08 11.84 6.46
CA SER A 70 5.76 13.01 5.61
C SER A 70 6.59 14.25 5.92
N GLY A 71 7.86 14.03 6.28
CA GLY A 71 8.81 15.09 6.60
C GLY A 71 8.72 15.65 8.01
N THR A 72 7.79 15.17 8.86
CA THR A 72 7.64 15.65 10.24
C THR A 72 8.69 15.09 11.20
N LEU A 73 9.24 13.90 10.90
CA LEU A 73 10.18 13.24 11.80
C LEU A 73 11.55 13.92 11.83
N ARG A 74 11.98 14.54 10.72
CA ARG A 74 13.29 15.22 10.67
C ARG A 74 13.33 16.47 11.58
N PRO A 75 12.39 17.43 11.48
CA PRO A 75 12.34 18.57 12.39
C PRO A 75 12.29 18.14 13.86
N LEU A 76 11.53 17.11 14.19
CA LEU A 76 11.45 16.58 15.56
C LEU A 76 12.81 16.08 16.08
N VAL A 77 13.55 15.34 15.25
CA VAL A 77 14.90 14.87 15.59
C VAL A 77 15.86 16.06 15.73
N GLU A 78 15.80 17.03 14.81
CA GLU A 78 16.62 18.25 14.86
C GLU A 78 16.36 19.06 16.14
N GLU A 79 15.11 19.14 16.59
CA GLU A 79 14.71 19.82 17.83
C GLU A 79 15.23 19.08 19.09
N ILE A 80 14.98 17.77 19.20
CA ILE A 80 15.34 16.96 20.39
C ILE A 80 16.86 16.91 20.63
N PHE A 81 17.65 16.98 19.56
CA PHE A 81 19.11 16.88 19.60
C PHE A 81 19.83 18.19 19.27
N ALA A 82 19.11 19.32 19.28
CA ALA A 82 19.69 20.64 19.08
C ALA A 82 20.82 20.91 20.09
N GLY A 83 22.04 21.13 19.59
CA GLY A 83 23.22 21.34 20.43
C GLY A 83 23.81 20.08 21.07
N GLU A 84 23.25 18.89 20.83
CA GLU A 84 23.78 17.61 21.36
C GLU A 84 24.55 16.79 20.31
N MET A 85 24.22 16.92 19.02
CA MET A 85 24.84 16.18 17.91
C MET A 85 25.52 17.12 16.91
N SER A 86 26.64 16.69 16.33
CA SER A 86 27.20 17.34 15.14
C SER A 86 26.28 17.14 13.91
N PRO A 87 26.42 17.96 12.86
CA PRO A 87 25.68 17.75 11.60
C PRO A 87 25.87 16.35 10.99
N GLU A 88 27.07 15.79 11.11
CA GLU A 88 27.42 14.45 10.63
C GLU A 88 26.73 13.35 11.45
N GLU A 89 26.76 13.47 12.78
CA GLU A 89 26.11 12.54 13.70
C GLU A 89 24.59 12.54 13.51
N LEU A 90 24.00 13.73 13.39
CA LEU A 90 22.58 13.91 13.10
C LEU A 90 22.20 13.26 11.76
N SER A 91 23.01 13.49 10.71
CA SER A 91 22.78 12.88 9.40
C SER A 91 22.83 11.36 9.45
N GLU A 92 23.76 10.79 10.22
CA GLU A 92 23.86 9.35 10.42
C GLU A 92 22.65 8.79 11.20
N PHE A 93 22.25 9.48 12.26
CA PHE A 93 21.10 9.09 13.07
C PHE A 93 19.78 9.15 12.29
N LEU A 94 19.57 10.18 11.46
CA LEU A 94 18.43 10.28 10.56
C LEU A 94 18.41 9.14 9.53
N LYS A 95 19.56 8.79 8.95
CA LYS A 95 19.65 7.65 8.01
C LYS A 95 19.26 6.34 8.69
N LEU A 96 19.75 6.10 9.91
CA LEU A 96 19.39 4.93 10.70
C LEU A 96 17.89 4.92 11.03
N THR A 97 17.34 6.07 11.40
CA THR A 97 15.93 6.20 11.77
C THR A 97 15.01 5.97 10.58
N PHE A 98 15.32 6.53 9.41
CA PHE A 98 14.49 6.38 8.21
C PHE A 98 14.67 5.01 7.57
N TYR A 99 15.90 4.50 7.51
CA TYR A 99 16.27 3.29 6.76
C TYR A 99 16.99 2.27 7.65
N PRO A 100 16.34 1.79 8.74
CA PRO A 100 16.98 0.92 9.70
C PRO A 100 17.37 -0.43 9.11
N ALA A 101 16.65 -0.94 8.09
CA ALA A 101 16.97 -2.22 7.45
C ALA A 101 18.25 -2.11 6.60
N GLU A 102 18.34 -1.05 5.79
CA GLU A 102 19.43 -0.81 4.87
C GLU A 102 20.72 -0.48 5.64
N VAL A 103 20.61 0.35 6.69
CA VAL A 103 21.76 0.72 7.53
C VAL A 103 22.28 -0.50 8.28
N THR A 104 21.45 -1.28 8.98
CA THR A 104 21.95 -2.43 9.75
C THR A 104 22.44 -3.56 8.84
N LYS A 105 21.83 -3.79 7.67
CA LYS A 105 22.35 -4.73 6.67
C LYS A 105 23.76 -4.34 6.21
N ARG A 106 24.00 -3.05 5.94
CA ARG A 106 25.34 -2.56 5.59
C ARG A 106 26.31 -2.77 6.75
N LEU A 107 25.90 -2.44 7.97
CA LEU A 107 26.75 -2.60 9.17
C LEU A 107 27.12 -4.06 9.43
N HIS A 108 26.18 -5.00 9.25
CA HIS A 108 26.48 -6.43 9.34
C HIS A 108 27.54 -6.88 8.32
N ALA A 109 27.62 -6.24 7.15
CA ALA A 109 28.64 -6.55 6.14
C ALA A 109 30.00 -5.87 6.42
N THR A 110 30.02 -4.76 7.16
CA THR A 110 31.25 -3.96 7.36
C THR A 110 31.86 -4.09 8.75
N LEU A 111 31.06 -4.32 9.79
CA LEU A 111 31.53 -4.45 11.18
C LEU A 111 31.63 -5.93 11.53
N THR A 112 32.86 -6.41 11.73
CA THR A 112 33.12 -7.82 12.07
C THR A 112 33.60 -8.00 13.50
N ALA A 113 34.17 -6.96 14.13
CA ALA A 113 34.63 -7.03 15.51
C ALA A 113 33.52 -6.63 16.49
N GLN A 114 33.33 -7.43 17.55
CA GLN A 114 32.32 -7.14 18.59
C GLN A 114 32.52 -5.78 19.26
N GLU A 115 33.76 -5.33 19.42
CA GLU A 115 34.06 -4.00 20.01
C GLU A 115 33.56 -2.85 19.13
N GLN A 116 33.65 -3.00 17.80
CA GLN A 116 33.11 -1.99 16.86
C GLN A 116 31.58 -1.97 16.89
N ILE A 117 30.94 -3.15 16.97
CA ILE A 117 29.50 -3.28 17.10
C ILE A 117 29.02 -2.66 18.42
N ARG A 118 29.73 -2.93 19.52
CA ARG A 118 29.47 -2.33 20.84
C ARG A 118 29.54 -0.81 20.78
N ALA A 119 30.65 -0.26 20.27
CA ALA A 119 30.83 1.18 20.17
C ALA A 119 29.75 1.85 19.32
N TYR A 120 29.38 1.23 18.19
CA TYR A 120 28.28 1.70 17.36
C TYR A 120 26.94 1.68 18.12
N ALA A 121 26.65 0.58 18.82
CA ALA A 121 25.41 0.41 19.55
C ALA A 121 25.31 1.36 20.75
N GLU A 122 26.38 1.58 21.51
CA GLU A 122 26.42 2.57 22.59
C GLU A 122 26.11 3.98 22.06
N ARG A 123 26.68 4.34 20.91
CA ARG A 123 26.47 5.65 20.28
C ARG A 123 25.04 5.84 19.74
N MET A 124 24.41 4.80 19.19
CA MET A 124 23.10 4.91 18.54
C MET A 124 21.91 4.59 19.46
N LEU A 125 22.05 3.70 20.44
CA LEU A 125 20.94 3.32 21.31
C LEU A 125 20.51 4.45 22.23
N LYS A 126 21.45 5.23 22.77
CA LYS A 126 21.13 6.37 23.63
C LYS A 126 20.19 7.38 22.95
N PRO A 127 20.49 7.89 21.73
CA PRO A 127 19.57 8.76 21.03
C PRO A 127 18.29 8.05 20.55
N GLN A 128 18.35 6.79 20.11
CA GLN A 128 17.13 6.03 19.76
C GLN A 128 16.16 5.94 20.95
N LEU A 129 16.65 5.61 22.14
CA LEU A 129 15.84 5.53 23.36
C LEU A 129 15.33 6.91 23.81
N LYS A 130 16.12 7.98 23.64
CA LYS A 130 15.66 9.36 23.95
C LYS A 130 14.50 9.77 23.04
N LEU A 131 14.65 9.57 21.73
CA LEU A 131 13.59 9.85 20.75
C LEU A 131 12.35 8.97 21.00
N LEU A 132 12.57 7.68 21.30
CA LEU A 132 11.49 6.74 21.59
C LEU A 132 10.70 7.15 22.84
N ARG A 133 11.35 7.60 23.92
CA ARG A 133 10.65 8.13 25.11
C ARG A 133 9.79 9.33 24.77
N HIS A 134 10.30 10.24 23.94
CA HIS A 134 9.52 11.40 23.50
C HIS A 134 8.28 10.94 22.72
N LEU A 135 8.43 10.07 21.72
CA LEU A 135 7.30 9.57 20.94
C LEU A 135 6.30 8.80 21.81
N VAL A 136 6.76 7.89 22.67
CA VAL A 136 5.91 7.10 23.59
C VAL A 136 5.11 7.99 24.53
N SER A 137 5.62 9.17 24.92
CA SER A 137 4.90 10.08 25.82
C SER A 137 3.60 10.64 25.23
N ASN A 138 3.43 10.60 23.91
CA ASN A 138 2.19 10.96 23.23
C ASN A 138 1.14 9.84 23.24
N TYR A 139 1.49 8.66 23.74
CA TYR A 139 0.63 7.47 23.74
C TYR A 139 0.35 7.00 25.15
N SER A 140 -0.81 6.36 25.32
CA SER A 140 -1.04 5.55 26.52
C SER A 140 -0.05 4.38 26.54
N LEU A 141 0.45 4.00 27.72
CA LEU A 141 1.38 2.88 27.84
C LEU A 141 0.83 1.60 27.19
N ARG A 142 -0.48 1.33 27.35
CA ARG A 142 -1.17 0.18 26.76
C ARG A 142 -1.15 0.20 25.22
N LEU A 143 -1.21 1.37 24.59
CA LEU A 143 -1.16 1.50 23.14
C LEU A 143 0.29 1.41 22.63
N ALA A 144 1.23 2.06 23.32
CA ALA A 144 2.64 2.01 22.98
C ALA A 144 3.19 0.58 23.01
N THR A 145 2.89 -0.20 24.05
CA THR A 145 3.40 -1.57 24.19
C THR A 145 2.85 -2.53 23.14
N LYS A 146 1.66 -2.29 22.57
CA LYS A 146 1.15 -3.08 21.44
C LYS A 146 2.00 -2.93 20.18
N LEU A 147 2.73 -1.81 20.04
CA LEU A 147 3.63 -1.57 18.92
C LEU A 147 5.05 -2.13 19.17
N PHE A 148 5.36 -2.51 20.41
CA PHE A 148 6.68 -3.03 20.74
C PHE A 148 6.90 -4.41 20.10
N PRO A 149 8.13 -4.73 19.65
CA PRO A 149 8.48 -6.08 19.25
C PRO A 149 8.22 -7.05 20.41
N ALA A 150 7.42 -8.08 20.18
CA ALA A 150 6.93 -8.98 21.23
C ALA A 150 8.06 -9.62 22.05
N GLU A 151 9.14 -10.03 21.37
CA GLU A 151 10.30 -10.67 21.99
C GLU A 151 11.17 -9.72 22.83
N TYR A 152 11.03 -8.40 22.60
CA TYR A 152 11.83 -7.38 23.26
C TYR A 152 10.99 -6.41 24.11
N SER A 153 9.67 -6.65 24.27
CA SER A 153 8.75 -5.72 24.92
C SER A 153 9.17 -5.38 26.35
N GLU A 154 9.44 -6.39 27.18
CA GLU A 154 9.89 -6.20 28.57
C GLU A 154 11.24 -5.49 28.66
N LEU A 155 12.19 -5.87 27.79
CA LEU A 155 13.50 -5.20 27.71
C LEU A 155 13.34 -3.72 27.38
N LEU A 156 12.47 -3.39 26.41
CA LEU A 156 12.20 -2.02 26.02
C LEU A 156 11.55 -1.22 27.13
N LEU A 157 10.58 -1.79 27.85
CA LEU A 157 9.97 -1.15 29.02
C LEU A 157 11.03 -0.80 30.06
N GLU A 158 11.89 -1.76 30.42
CA GLU A 158 12.98 -1.53 31.36
C GLU A 158 13.95 -0.44 30.88
N MET A 159 14.31 -0.44 29.60
CA MET A 159 15.20 0.56 29.02
C MET A 159 14.57 1.96 28.94
N LEU A 160 13.27 2.05 28.69
CA LEU A 160 12.53 3.31 28.63
C LEU A 160 12.36 3.93 30.02
N HIS A 161 12.15 3.12 31.07
CA HIS A 161 12.03 3.58 32.46
C HIS A 161 13.38 3.86 33.15
N SER A 162 14.49 3.41 32.56
CA SER A 162 15.82 3.53 33.19
C SER A 162 16.40 4.93 33.46
N PRO A 163 16.01 6.06 32.84
CA PRO A 163 16.55 7.36 33.23
C PRO A 163 16.04 7.83 34.60
N SER A 164 15.24 7.04 35.32
CA SER A 164 14.97 7.26 36.75
C SER A 164 16.28 7.41 37.52
N THR A 165 16.42 8.47 38.31
CA THR A 165 17.61 8.79 39.14
C THR A 165 18.02 7.68 40.12
N GLU A 166 17.20 6.65 40.28
CA GLU A 166 17.38 5.52 41.20
C GLU A 166 18.14 4.33 40.58
N ARG A 167 18.24 4.24 39.25
CA ARG A 167 18.92 3.11 38.58
C ARG A 167 20.37 3.44 38.26
N ARG A 168 21.26 2.50 38.52
CA ARG A 168 22.68 2.70 38.25
C ARG A 168 22.96 2.68 36.73
N PRO A 169 23.87 3.52 36.22
CA PRO A 169 24.22 3.57 34.78
C PRO A 169 24.62 2.23 34.17
N GLU A 170 25.13 1.29 34.99
CA GLU A 170 25.53 -0.05 34.56
C GLU A 170 24.36 -0.89 34.04
N PHE A 171 23.12 -0.61 34.46
CA PHE A 171 21.96 -1.43 34.12
C PHE A 171 21.74 -1.55 32.60
N ILE A 172 21.69 -0.42 31.90
CA ILE A 172 21.55 -0.38 30.43
C ILE A 172 22.81 -0.92 29.75
N LYS A 173 23.99 -0.65 30.31
CA LYS A 173 25.25 -1.11 29.76
C LYS A 173 25.34 -2.65 29.79
N THR A 174 24.94 -3.28 30.89
CA THR A 174 24.90 -4.74 31.00
C THR A 174 23.91 -5.36 30.01
N MET A 175 22.72 -4.77 29.84
CA MET A 175 21.76 -5.22 28.82
C MET A 175 22.33 -5.14 27.41
N LEU A 176 23.05 -4.06 27.10
CA LEU A 176 23.72 -3.92 25.82
C LEU A 176 24.84 -4.94 25.63
N ASP A 177 25.68 -5.14 26.64
CA ASP A 177 26.78 -6.10 26.60
C ASP A 177 26.27 -7.52 26.32
N GLU A 178 25.11 -7.88 26.89
CA GLU A 178 24.41 -9.13 26.59
C GLU A 178 23.96 -9.24 25.13
N LEU A 179 23.36 -8.18 24.58
CA LEU A 179 22.96 -8.15 23.17
C LEU A 179 24.16 -8.25 22.23
N VAL A 180 25.27 -7.58 22.54
CA VAL A 180 26.51 -7.66 21.74
C VAL A 180 27.08 -9.07 21.80
N ARG A 181 27.19 -9.65 23.00
CA ARG A 181 27.73 -11.00 23.23
C ARG A 181 26.95 -12.08 22.47
N ARG A 182 25.65 -11.86 22.23
CA ARG A 182 24.75 -12.76 21.51
C ARG A 182 24.55 -12.39 20.03
N ASP A 183 25.30 -11.42 19.51
CA ASP A 183 25.17 -10.90 18.13
C ASP A 183 23.75 -10.40 17.79
N ARG A 184 23.09 -9.77 18.76
CA ARG A 184 21.73 -9.21 18.65
C ARG A 184 21.69 -7.69 18.70
N ALA A 185 22.80 -7.00 18.95
CA ALA A 185 22.82 -5.54 19.08
C ALA A 185 22.32 -4.81 17.82
N LEU A 186 22.82 -5.17 16.63
CA LEU A 186 22.37 -4.55 15.37
C LEU A 186 20.90 -4.89 15.03
N HIS A 187 20.45 -6.10 15.38
CA HIS A 187 19.04 -6.48 15.25
C HIS A 187 18.14 -5.63 16.16
N PHE A 188 18.57 -5.39 17.40
CA PHE A 188 17.83 -4.54 18.33
C PHE A 188 17.76 -3.08 17.86
N ILE A 189 18.87 -2.53 17.36
CA ILE A 189 18.92 -1.20 16.74
C ILE A 189 17.95 -1.09 15.55
N HIS A 190 17.89 -2.14 14.72
CA HIS A 190 16.94 -2.22 13.60
C HIS A 190 15.49 -2.15 14.09
N LEU A 191 15.14 -2.93 15.12
CA LEU A 191 13.80 -2.96 15.71
C LEU A 191 13.42 -1.60 16.30
N LEU A 192 14.34 -0.92 16.99
CA LEU A 192 14.12 0.42 17.52
C LEU A 192 13.85 1.45 16.41
N GLY A 193 14.62 1.41 15.32
CA GLY A 193 14.35 2.28 14.17
C GLY A 193 12.97 2.03 13.55
N ARG A 194 12.54 0.76 13.45
CA ARG A 194 11.17 0.45 13.01
C ARG A 194 10.11 0.97 13.97
N LEU A 195 10.30 0.77 15.27
CA LEU A 195 9.38 1.20 16.31
C LEU A 195 9.23 2.73 16.34
N ILE A 196 10.33 3.48 16.22
CA ILE A 196 10.31 4.95 16.11
C ILE A 196 9.43 5.40 14.94
N ARG A 197 9.56 4.77 13.76
CA ARG A 197 8.72 5.11 12.60
C ARG A 197 7.25 4.76 12.83
N ASN A 198 6.97 3.60 13.42
CA ASN A 198 5.61 3.17 13.75
C ASN A 198 4.93 4.08 14.79
N LEU A 199 5.69 4.70 15.69
CA LEU A 199 5.17 5.67 16.66
C LEU A 199 5.14 7.11 16.12
N ALA A 200 5.85 7.38 15.01
CA ALA A 200 5.77 8.68 14.34
C ALA A 200 4.54 8.80 13.45
N VAL A 201 3.98 7.67 12.99
CA VAL A 201 2.77 7.60 12.17
C VAL A 201 1.82 6.57 12.79
N ASP A 202 0.79 7.04 13.49
CA ASP A 202 -0.15 6.17 14.21
C ASP A 202 -1.12 5.46 13.29
N GLU A 203 -1.62 6.17 12.28
CA GLU A 203 -2.53 5.63 11.29
C GLU A 203 -2.08 6.05 9.89
N LEU A 204 -2.06 5.08 8.98
CA LEU A 204 -1.79 5.31 7.57
C LEU A 204 -3.07 5.09 6.76
N ILE A 205 -3.56 6.13 6.10
CA ILE A 205 -4.72 6.06 5.21
C ILE A 205 -4.22 6.19 3.77
N ILE A 206 -4.46 5.18 2.95
CA ILE A 206 -4.10 5.17 1.53
C ILE A 206 -5.30 5.58 0.70
N GLY A 207 -5.23 6.71 0.00
CA GLY A 207 -6.24 7.26 -0.91
C GLY A 207 -6.35 6.55 -2.26
N GLY A 208 -6.05 5.25 -2.28
CA GLY A 208 -6.14 4.37 -3.45
C GLY A 208 -4.99 4.48 -4.44
N ASP A 209 -5.19 3.77 -5.55
CA ASP A 209 -4.32 3.68 -6.71
C ASP A 209 -2.91 3.16 -6.38
N CYS A 210 -2.84 1.92 -5.88
CA CYS A 210 -1.57 1.27 -5.55
C CYS A 210 -0.75 0.81 -6.78
N TRP A 211 -1.34 0.76 -7.98
CA TRP A 211 -0.74 0.15 -9.19
C TRP A 211 -0.60 1.08 -10.43
N ASP A 212 0.00 0.50 -11.49
CA ASP A 212 -0.09 0.84 -12.92
C ASP A 212 0.88 1.85 -13.55
N ARG A 213 1.26 2.95 -12.90
CA ARG A 213 2.10 3.97 -13.58
C ARG A 213 3.56 3.90 -13.19
N GLY A 214 3.85 3.60 -11.95
CA GLY A 214 5.14 3.42 -11.32
C GLY A 214 5.66 1.99 -11.44
N PRO A 215 6.90 1.73 -11.01
CA PRO A 215 7.63 0.53 -11.38
C PRO A 215 7.09 -0.77 -10.77
N ARG A 216 6.60 -0.76 -9.53
CA ARG A 216 6.35 -1.98 -8.73
C ARG A 216 5.16 -1.84 -7.76
N GLY A 217 3.93 -2.01 -8.26
CA GLY A 217 2.73 -2.07 -7.39
C GLY A 217 2.74 -3.24 -6.40
N ASP A 218 3.37 -4.36 -6.76
CA ASP A 218 3.54 -5.50 -5.86
C ASP A 218 4.41 -5.15 -4.63
N ARG A 219 5.43 -4.30 -4.80
CA ARG A 219 6.28 -3.86 -3.68
C ARG A 219 5.62 -2.80 -2.82
N VAL A 220 4.76 -1.96 -3.41
CA VAL A 220 3.91 -1.03 -2.67
C VAL A 220 3.08 -1.79 -1.64
N VAL A 221 2.34 -2.82 -2.08
CA VAL A 221 1.47 -3.58 -1.17
C VAL A 221 2.28 -4.41 -0.17
N ASP A 222 3.40 -5.01 -0.58
CA ASP A 222 4.30 -5.69 0.36
C ASP A 222 4.74 -4.75 1.49
N TYR A 223 5.04 -3.48 1.18
CA TYR A 223 5.45 -2.50 2.17
C TYR A 223 4.27 -2.05 3.07
N LEU A 224 3.09 -1.84 2.49
CA LEU A 224 1.89 -1.47 3.25
C LEU A 224 1.48 -2.56 4.25
N ARG A 225 1.61 -3.84 3.88
CA ARG A 225 1.35 -5.01 4.76
C ARG A 225 2.27 -5.06 6.00
N LEU A 226 3.37 -4.33 6.01
CA LEU A 226 4.29 -4.26 7.15
C LEU A 226 3.93 -3.14 8.15
N GLN A 227 2.98 -2.27 7.80
CA GLN A 227 2.57 -1.16 8.66
C GLN A 227 1.55 -1.65 9.69
N PRO A 228 1.62 -1.17 10.94
CA PRO A 228 0.79 -1.70 12.03
C PRO A 228 -0.68 -1.32 11.94
N ASN A 229 -0.99 -0.16 11.35
CA ASN A 229 -2.33 0.40 11.30
C ASN A 229 -2.53 1.11 9.96
N VAL A 230 -3.13 0.41 9.01
CA VAL A 230 -3.31 0.87 7.64
C VAL A 230 -4.73 0.65 7.17
N GLU A 231 -5.31 1.69 6.59
CA GLU A 231 -6.63 1.70 5.97
C GLU A 231 -6.47 2.08 4.49
N ILE A 232 -7.23 1.45 3.59
CA ILE A 232 -7.11 1.64 2.15
C ILE A 232 -8.45 2.03 1.55
N ILE A 233 -8.50 3.19 0.90
CA ILE A 233 -9.63 3.61 0.10
C ILE A 233 -9.43 3.08 -1.30
N TRP A 234 -10.35 2.27 -1.81
CA TRP A 234 -10.17 1.69 -3.14
C TRP A 234 -10.26 2.76 -4.22
N GLY A 235 -9.18 2.88 -4.99
CA GLY A 235 -9.14 3.67 -6.22
C GLY A 235 -9.61 2.87 -7.44
N ASN A 236 -9.76 3.56 -8.57
CA ASN A 236 -10.15 2.89 -9.80
C ASN A 236 -9.10 1.86 -10.24
N HIS A 237 -7.81 2.14 -10.04
CA HIS A 237 -6.77 1.17 -10.38
C HIS A 237 -6.80 -0.05 -9.46
N ASP A 238 -7.11 0.12 -8.17
CA ASP A 238 -7.23 -1.01 -7.24
C ASP A 238 -8.40 -1.92 -7.65
N ALA A 239 -9.52 -1.35 -8.06
CA ALA A 239 -10.68 -2.10 -8.55
C ALA A 239 -10.37 -2.87 -9.85
N LEU A 240 -9.58 -2.30 -10.77
CA LEU A 240 -9.12 -3.01 -11.97
C LEU A 240 -8.34 -4.28 -11.61
N TRP A 241 -7.38 -4.16 -10.68
CA TRP A 241 -6.55 -5.27 -10.24
C TRP A 241 -7.33 -6.31 -9.44
N LEU A 242 -8.25 -5.87 -8.58
CA LEU A 242 -9.16 -6.75 -7.84
C LEU A 242 -10.03 -7.58 -8.80
N GLY A 243 -10.65 -6.93 -9.78
CA GLY A 243 -11.48 -7.64 -10.76
C GLY A 243 -10.67 -8.58 -11.65
N ALA A 244 -9.46 -8.20 -12.07
CA ALA A 244 -8.56 -9.09 -12.82
C ALA A 244 -8.16 -10.32 -11.97
N ALA A 245 -7.88 -10.13 -10.69
CA ALA A 245 -7.56 -11.23 -9.76
C ALA A 245 -8.74 -12.18 -9.52
N LEU A 246 -9.98 -11.70 -9.68
CA LEU A 246 -11.20 -12.51 -9.67
C LEU A 246 -11.53 -13.15 -11.03
N GLY A 247 -10.69 -12.94 -12.05
CA GLY A 247 -10.84 -13.53 -13.37
C GLY A 247 -11.78 -12.77 -14.31
N ASN A 248 -12.09 -11.49 -14.02
CA ASN A 248 -12.78 -10.65 -14.99
C ASN A 248 -11.89 -10.40 -16.20
N GLU A 249 -12.35 -10.81 -17.37
CA GLU A 249 -11.56 -10.79 -18.60
C GLU A 249 -11.33 -9.37 -19.14
N ALA A 250 -12.34 -8.49 -19.10
CA ALA A 250 -12.20 -7.10 -19.55
C ALA A 250 -11.19 -6.33 -18.68
N LEU A 251 -11.25 -6.54 -17.35
CA LEU A 251 -10.32 -5.92 -16.40
C LEU A 251 -8.92 -6.55 -16.51
N THR A 252 -8.82 -7.85 -16.81
CA THR A 252 -7.53 -8.51 -17.14
C THR A 252 -6.87 -7.85 -18.35
N CYS A 253 -7.61 -7.64 -19.45
CA CYS A 253 -7.10 -6.93 -20.61
C CYS A 253 -6.71 -5.48 -20.29
N THR A 254 -7.46 -4.80 -19.42
CA THR A 254 -7.14 -3.44 -18.98
C THR A 254 -5.81 -3.40 -18.22
N VAL A 255 -5.62 -4.28 -17.24
CA VAL A 255 -4.35 -4.39 -16.48
C VAL A 255 -3.18 -4.67 -17.43
N LEU A 256 -3.36 -5.58 -18.38
CA LEU A 256 -2.33 -5.90 -19.38
C LEU A 256 -2.01 -4.69 -20.26
N ARG A 257 -3.02 -4.04 -20.82
CA ARG A 257 -2.87 -2.86 -21.69
C ARG A 257 -2.14 -1.73 -20.97
N VAL A 258 -2.54 -1.41 -19.74
CA VAL A 258 -1.92 -0.35 -18.95
C VAL A 258 -0.48 -0.72 -18.57
N SER A 259 -0.25 -1.95 -18.13
CA SER A 259 1.10 -2.45 -17.83
C SER A 259 2.02 -2.41 -19.06
N LEU A 260 1.52 -2.70 -20.26
CA LEU A 260 2.29 -2.60 -21.50
C LEU A 260 2.59 -1.15 -21.87
N ARG A 261 1.57 -0.28 -21.79
CA ARG A 261 1.69 1.15 -22.10
C ARG A 261 2.74 1.86 -21.25
N TYR A 262 2.79 1.57 -19.96
CA TYR A 262 3.77 2.13 -19.01
C TYR A 262 4.99 1.23 -18.82
N ARG A 263 5.06 0.12 -19.55
CA ARG A 263 6.14 -0.87 -19.49
C ARG A 263 6.40 -1.41 -18.09
N ARG A 264 5.34 -1.61 -17.32
CA ARG A 264 5.35 -2.24 -16.00
C ARG A 264 5.21 -3.74 -16.15
N LEU A 265 6.11 -4.36 -16.92
CA LEU A 265 6.07 -5.81 -17.16
C LEU A 265 6.66 -6.59 -15.99
N GLY A 266 7.64 -6.00 -15.28
CA GLY A 266 8.27 -6.64 -14.12
C GLY A 266 7.30 -6.90 -12.96
N GLN A 267 6.28 -6.06 -12.75
CA GLN A 267 5.26 -6.34 -11.73
C GLN A 267 4.41 -7.56 -12.07
N LEU A 268 4.11 -7.80 -13.36
CA LEU A 268 3.35 -8.97 -13.79
C LEU A 268 4.21 -10.22 -13.73
N ASP A 269 5.38 -10.18 -14.37
CA ASP A 269 6.27 -11.34 -14.56
C ASP A 269 6.99 -11.71 -13.24
N GLU A 270 7.84 -10.83 -12.73
CA GLU A 270 8.62 -11.07 -11.50
C GLU A 270 7.79 -10.90 -10.23
N GLY A 271 6.88 -9.91 -10.22
CA GLY A 271 6.10 -9.56 -9.03
C GLY A 271 5.03 -10.60 -8.75
N TYR A 272 4.16 -10.83 -9.73
CA TYR A 272 2.99 -11.70 -9.58
C TYR A 272 3.14 -13.09 -10.22
N GLY A 273 4.23 -13.39 -10.93
CA GLY A 273 4.41 -14.68 -11.58
C GLY A 273 3.40 -14.91 -12.71
N ILE A 274 2.98 -13.85 -13.40
CA ILE A 274 2.02 -13.87 -14.51
C ILE A 274 2.82 -13.82 -15.82
N PRO A 275 3.03 -14.97 -16.49
CA PRO A 275 3.82 -15.00 -17.71
C PRO A 275 3.07 -14.35 -18.87
N LEU A 276 3.77 -13.50 -19.62
CA LEU A 276 3.23 -12.79 -20.79
C LEU A 276 3.31 -13.59 -22.09
N THR A 277 3.85 -14.82 -22.06
CA THR A 277 4.07 -15.67 -23.23
C THR A 277 2.82 -15.87 -24.10
N PRO A 278 1.59 -16.07 -23.56
CA PRO A 278 0.40 -16.19 -24.39
C PRO A 278 0.11 -14.93 -25.22
N LEU A 279 0.32 -13.75 -24.62
CA LEU A 279 0.11 -12.47 -25.29
C LEU A 279 1.23 -12.15 -26.28
N GLU A 280 2.46 -12.50 -25.94
CA GLU A 280 3.59 -12.39 -26.86
C GLU A 280 3.41 -13.28 -28.09
N HIS A 281 2.91 -14.51 -27.91
CA HIS A 281 2.59 -15.40 -29.02
C HIS A 281 1.54 -14.79 -29.95
N LEU A 282 0.41 -14.31 -29.40
CA LEU A 282 -0.64 -13.63 -30.16
C LEU A 282 -0.10 -12.42 -30.94
N ALA A 283 0.75 -11.61 -30.31
CA ALA A 283 1.36 -10.44 -30.95
C ALA A 283 2.30 -10.82 -32.11
N ARG A 284 3.02 -11.94 -32.00
CA ARG A 284 3.96 -12.41 -33.03
C ARG A 284 3.30 -13.16 -34.17
N THR A 285 2.12 -13.75 -33.96
CA THR A 285 1.41 -14.52 -34.99
C THR A 285 0.37 -13.66 -35.69
N VAL A 286 -0.54 -13.04 -34.94
CA VAL A 286 -1.69 -12.32 -35.48
C VAL A 286 -1.37 -10.85 -35.80
N TYR A 287 -0.54 -10.21 -34.97
CA TYR A 287 -0.13 -8.81 -35.14
C TYR A 287 1.28 -8.67 -35.73
N ALA A 288 1.82 -9.73 -36.36
CA ALA A 288 3.22 -9.86 -36.74
C ALA A 288 3.77 -8.69 -37.59
N HIS A 289 2.93 -8.16 -38.47
CA HIS A 289 3.28 -7.10 -39.43
C HIS A 289 2.67 -5.74 -39.08
N ASP A 290 2.08 -5.62 -37.89
CA ASP A 290 1.46 -4.38 -37.45
C ASP A 290 2.52 -3.39 -36.93
N PRO A 291 2.62 -2.16 -37.46
CA PRO A 291 3.56 -1.18 -36.93
C PRO A 291 3.16 -0.69 -35.52
N ALA A 292 1.87 -0.76 -35.17
CA ALA A 292 1.31 -0.45 -33.86
C ALA A 292 1.76 0.91 -33.29
N GLU A 293 1.95 1.92 -34.15
CA GLU A 293 2.59 3.21 -33.80
C GLU A 293 1.87 3.94 -32.66
N PHE A 294 0.54 3.90 -32.64
CA PHE A 294 -0.29 4.54 -31.62
C PHE A 294 -0.34 3.77 -30.29
N PHE A 295 0.29 2.60 -30.24
CA PHE A 295 0.39 1.72 -29.08
C PHE A 295 1.83 1.60 -28.57
N MET A 296 2.75 2.46 -29.02
CA MET A 296 4.11 2.45 -28.51
C MET A 296 4.16 2.68 -26.99
N PRO A 297 5.00 1.92 -26.26
CA PRO A 297 5.16 2.10 -24.82
C PRO A 297 5.76 3.48 -24.52
N LYS A 298 5.43 4.05 -23.36
CA LYS A 298 5.93 5.38 -22.93
C LYS A 298 7.42 5.40 -22.56
N SER A 299 8.06 4.26 -22.45
CA SER A 299 9.48 4.14 -22.08
C SER A 299 10.14 2.94 -22.76
N ASP A 300 11.47 2.97 -22.85
CA ASP A 300 12.27 1.88 -23.42
C ASP A 300 12.55 0.75 -22.41
N GLY A 301 13.10 -0.37 -22.89
CA GLY A 301 13.49 -1.52 -22.08
C GLY A 301 13.91 -2.73 -22.92
N MET A 302 14.09 -3.89 -22.28
CA MET A 302 14.73 -5.06 -22.90
C MET A 302 13.99 -5.68 -24.09
N ARG A 303 12.65 -5.81 -24.02
CA ARG A 303 11.84 -6.31 -25.15
C ARG A 303 11.83 -5.28 -26.30
N PRO A 304 11.78 -5.65 -27.58
CA PRO A 304 11.62 -4.66 -28.66
C PRO A 304 10.35 -3.82 -28.50
N ASN A 305 10.42 -2.50 -28.74
CA ASN A 305 9.28 -1.60 -28.56
C ASN A 305 8.08 -1.99 -29.42
N GLU A 306 8.33 -2.36 -30.69
CA GLU A 306 7.29 -2.81 -31.62
C GLU A 306 6.53 -4.03 -31.10
N LEU A 307 7.23 -4.99 -30.49
CA LEU A 307 6.60 -6.16 -29.91
C LEU A 307 5.68 -5.78 -28.74
N VAL A 308 6.15 -4.91 -27.85
CA VAL A 308 5.36 -4.41 -26.72
C VAL A 308 4.15 -3.62 -27.23
N ALA A 309 4.31 -2.84 -28.30
CA ALA A 309 3.23 -2.11 -28.93
C ALA A 309 2.16 -3.04 -29.53
N ARG A 310 2.58 -4.10 -30.23
CA ARG A 310 1.67 -5.14 -30.75
C ARG A 310 0.92 -5.86 -29.64
N MET A 311 1.62 -6.22 -28.55
CA MET A 311 0.99 -6.80 -27.37
C MET A 311 -0.03 -5.84 -26.74
N GLN A 312 0.31 -4.55 -26.64
CA GLN A 312 -0.59 -3.53 -26.10
C GLN A 312 -1.83 -3.38 -26.98
N LYS A 313 -1.64 -3.33 -28.31
CA LYS A 313 -2.74 -3.25 -29.28
C LYS A 313 -3.64 -4.48 -29.18
N ALA A 314 -3.07 -5.69 -29.18
CA ALA A 314 -3.83 -6.92 -29.00
C ALA A 314 -4.65 -6.92 -27.69
N ALA A 315 -4.05 -6.50 -26.56
CA ALA A 315 -4.76 -6.35 -25.30
C ALA A 315 -5.87 -5.29 -25.36
N ALA A 316 -5.66 -4.18 -26.07
CA ALA A 316 -6.65 -3.14 -26.26
C ALA A 316 -7.84 -3.58 -27.12
N ILE A 317 -7.60 -4.30 -28.23
CA ILE A 317 -8.67 -4.83 -29.08
C ILE A 317 -9.51 -5.86 -28.31
N MET A 318 -8.88 -6.80 -27.59
CA MET A 318 -9.60 -7.74 -26.71
C MET A 318 -10.40 -6.99 -25.64
N GLN A 319 -9.82 -5.95 -25.01
CA GLN A 319 -10.54 -5.11 -24.05
C GLN A 319 -11.80 -4.48 -24.66
N PHE A 320 -11.69 -3.83 -25.83
CA PHE A 320 -12.83 -3.16 -26.45
C PHE A 320 -13.94 -4.14 -26.84
N LYS A 321 -13.58 -5.33 -27.30
CA LYS A 321 -14.51 -6.42 -27.59
C LYS A 321 -15.27 -6.84 -26.32
N LEU A 322 -14.54 -7.14 -25.25
CA LEU A 322 -15.09 -7.59 -23.98
C LEU A 322 -15.95 -6.52 -23.27
N GLU A 323 -15.49 -5.27 -23.27
CA GLU A 323 -16.28 -4.14 -22.75
C GLU A 323 -17.58 -3.97 -23.54
N GLY A 324 -17.52 -4.11 -24.86
CA GLY A 324 -18.71 -4.05 -25.70
C GLY A 324 -19.71 -5.16 -25.40
N GLN A 325 -19.25 -6.40 -25.22
CA GLN A 325 -20.09 -7.52 -24.80
C GLN A 325 -20.67 -7.31 -23.39
N LEU A 326 -19.89 -6.71 -22.47
CA LEU A 326 -20.33 -6.48 -21.10
C LEU A 326 -21.42 -5.40 -21.04
N ILE A 327 -21.24 -4.31 -21.79
CA ILE A 327 -22.24 -3.23 -21.90
C ILE A 327 -23.53 -3.77 -22.53
N GLU A 328 -23.43 -4.62 -23.57
CA GLU A 328 -24.61 -5.24 -24.20
C GLU A 328 -25.45 -6.07 -23.23
N ARG A 329 -24.79 -6.86 -22.38
CA ARG A 329 -25.45 -7.70 -21.38
C ARG A 329 -25.99 -6.90 -20.18
N ASN A 330 -25.59 -5.63 -20.04
CA ASN A 330 -25.98 -4.76 -18.93
C ASN A 330 -26.55 -3.41 -19.43
N PRO A 331 -27.70 -3.41 -20.11
CA PRO A 331 -28.30 -2.19 -20.65
C PRO A 331 -28.63 -1.14 -19.57
N GLN A 332 -28.85 -1.57 -18.32
CA GLN A 332 -29.14 -0.69 -17.18
C GLN A 332 -27.99 0.27 -16.81
N TRP A 333 -26.78 0.08 -17.33
CA TRP A 333 -25.66 0.99 -17.10
C TRP A 333 -25.70 2.26 -17.96
N ASP A 334 -26.56 2.31 -18.98
CA ASP A 334 -26.64 3.43 -19.93
C ASP A 334 -25.29 3.77 -20.63
N LEU A 335 -24.47 2.74 -20.86
CA LEU A 335 -23.15 2.86 -21.49
C LEU A 335 -23.15 2.46 -22.97
N ALA A 336 -24.31 2.28 -23.61
CA ALA A 336 -24.40 1.84 -25.00
C ALA A 336 -23.64 2.79 -25.96
N HIS A 337 -23.61 4.09 -25.65
CA HIS A 337 -22.84 5.10 -26.39
C HIS A 337 -21.31 4.86 -26.38
N ARG A 338 -20.79 4.06 -25.44
CA ARG A 338 -19.37 3.66 -25.39
C ARG A 338 -19.05 2.42 -26.23
N ARG A 339 -20.06 1.73 -26.78
CA ARG A 339 -19.85 0.61 -27.72
C ARG A 339 -19.55 1.18 -29.11
N LEU A 340 -18.28 1.16 -29.52
CA LEU A 340 -17.85 1.87 -30.74
C LEU A 340 -17.40 0.97 -31.91
N LEU A 341 -17.02 -0.29 -31.68
CA LEU A 341 -16.44 -1.14 -32.75
C LEU A 341 -17.36 -1.35 -33.96
N HIS A 342 -18.68 -1.43 -33.76
CA HIS A 342 -19.65 -1.57 -34.86
C HIS A 342 -19.84 -0.30 -35.71
N ARG A 343 -19.27 0.83 -35.28
CA ARG A 343 -19.34 2.12 -36.01
C ARG A 343 -18.11 2.39 -36.86
N ILE A 344 -17.16 1.45 -36.89
CA ILE A 344 -15.94 1.54 -37.69
C ILE A 344 -16.25 1.07 -39.11
N ASP A 345 -16.02 1.94 -40.08
CA ASP A 345 -15.90 1.55 -41.49
C ASP A 345 -14.44 1.21 -41.79
N GLN A 346 -14.14 -0.07 -41.87
CA GLN A 346 -12.77 -0.56 -42.13
C GLN A 346 -12.30 -0.27 -43.56
N VAL A 347 -13.22 -0.13 -44.53
CA VAL A 347 -12.88 0.11 -45.93
C VAL A 347 -12.55 1.58 -46.14
N ALA A 348 -13.39 2.48 -45.62
CA ALA A 348 -13.12 3.92 -45.64
C ALA A 348 -12.00 4.30 -44.65
N GLY A 349 -11.78 3.50 -43.61
CA GLY A 349 -10.84 3.80 -42.53
C GLY A 349 -11.34 4.94 -41.64
N THR A 350 -12.64 4.98 -41.37
CA THR A 350 -13.31 6.03 -40.61
C THR A 350 -14.17 5.45 -39.48
N ILE A 351 -14.62 6.31 -38.55
CA ILE A 351 -15.53 5.95 -37.47
C ILE A 351 -16.58 7.04 -37.26
N GLU A 352 -17.82 6.65 -36.97
CA GLU A 352 -18.89 7.57 -36.57
C GLU A 352 -18.98 7.70 -35.04
N ILE A 353 -18.82 8.92 -34.52
CA ILE A 353 -18.97 9.25 -33.10
C ILE A 353 -19.88 10.49 -32.99
N ASP A 354 -20.96 10.37 -32.22
CA ASP A 354 -21.93 11.45 -31.98
C ASP A 354 -22.42 12.16 -33.27
N GLY A 355 -22.70 11.36 -34.31
CA GLY A 355 -23.20 11.84 -35.61
C GLY A 355 -22.13 12.48 -36.51
N ASN A 356 -20.86 12.47 -36.10
CA ASN A 356 -19.75 12.99 -36.89
C ASN A 356 -18.81 11.85 -37.34
N THR A 357 -18.35 11.92 -38.57
CA THR A 357 -17.38 10.96 -39.13
C THR A 357 -15.95 11.46 -38.93
N PHE A 358 -15.09 10.60 -38.39
CA PHE A 358 -13.67 10.89 -38.15
C PHE A 358 -12.77 9.87 -38.84
N GLU A 359 -11.64 10.34 -39.38
CA GLU A 359 -10.58 9.46 -39.89
C GLU A 359 -9.91 8.68 -38.74
N LEU A 360 -9.73 7.37 -38.93
CA LEU A 360 -9.01 6.54 -37.96
C LEU A 360 -7.51 6.78 -38.05
N ARG A 361 -6.87 6.91 -36.87
CA ARG A 361 -5.41 6.99 -36.75
C ARG A 361 -4.74 5.66 -37.07
N ASP A 362 -5.32 4.57 -36.56
CA ASP A 362 -4.87 3.20 -36.81
C ASP A 362 -5.95 2.49 -37.63
N LYS A 363 -5.57 1.91 -38.77
CA LYS A 363 -6.49 1.30 -39.74
C LYS A 363 -6.31 -0.23 -39.85
N LEU A 364 -5.37 -0.81 -39.12
CA LEU A 364 -5.07 -2.25 -39.20
C LEU A 364 -5.70 -2.98 -38.01
N PHE A 365 -6.75 -3.77 -38.26
CA PHE A 365 -7.44 -4.54 -37.21
C PHE A 365 -7.52 -6.02 -37.59
N PRO A 366 -6.46 -6.82 -37.37
CA PRO A 366 -6.38 -8.20 -37.89
C PRO A 366 -7.43 -9.15 -37.30
N THR A 367 -8.11 -8.76 -36.22
CA THR A 367 -9.07 -9.62 -35.51
C THR A 367 -10.49 -9.07 -35.47
N ILE A 368 -10.79 -7.90 -36.04
CA ILE A 368 -12.15 -7.34 -36.02
C ILE A 368 -12.90 -7.79 -37.28
N ASN A 369 -13.91 -8.65 -37.09
CA ASN A 369 -14.87 -9.00 -38.14
C ASN A 369 -15.98 -7.91 -38.22
N PRO A 370 -16.20 -7.23 -39.36
CA PRO A 370 -17.28 -6.25 -39.51
C PRO A 370 -18.68 -6.76 -39.14
N ASP A 371 -18.98 -8.04 -39.41
CA ASP A 371 -20.29 -8.63 -39.15
C ASP A 371 -20.49 -8.96 -37.66
N SER A 372 -19.40 -9.25 -36.96
CA SER A 372 -19.37 -9.60 -35.52
C SER A 372 -18.22 -8.88 -34.81
N PRO A 373 -18.26 -7.54 -34.70
CA PRO A 373 -17.08 -6.74 -34.32
C PRO A 373 -16.62 -6.93 -32.87
N TYR A 374 -17.50 -7.48 -32.02
CA TYR A 374 -17.21 -7.75 -30.61
C TYR A 374 -16.81 -9.19 -30.32
N GLU A 375 -16.83 -10.08 -31.31
CA GLU A 375 -16.46 -11.49 -31.12
C GLU A 375 -14.94 -11.66 -31.00
N LEU A 376 -14.48 -12.44 -30.02
CA LEU A 376 -13.07 -12.80 -29.90
C LEU A 376 -12.74 -13.88 -30.94
N THR A 377 -11.60 -13.76 -31.61
CA THR A 377 -11.11 -14.86 -32.45
C THR A 377 -10.66 -16.04 -31.58
N GLU A 378 -10.48 -17.22 -32.18
CA GLU A 378 -9.99 -18.40 -31.45
C GLU A 378 -8.63 -18.14 -30.77
N ASP A 379 -7.72 -17.45 -31.45
CA ASP A 379 -6.41 -17.08 -30.92
C ASP A 379 -6.51 -16.08 -29.75
N GLU A 380 -7.41 -15.09 -29.83
CA GLU A 380 -7.67 -14.15 -28.74
C GLU A 380 -8.28 -14.86 -27.53
N ALA A 381 -9.28 -15.72 -27.74
CA ALA A 381 -9.92 -16.48 -26.68
C ALA A 381 -8.94 -17.44 -25.98
N LEU A 382 -8.07 -18.11 -26.74
CA LEU A 382 -7.02 -18.98 -26.19
C LEU A 382 -6.00 -18.18 -25.37
N CYS A 383 -5.54 -17.03 -25.90
CA CYS A 383 -4.64 -16.12 -25.19
C CYS A 383 -5.25 -15.70 -23.85
N LEU A 384 -6.47 -15.17 -23.88
CA LEU A 384 -7.19 -14.64 -22.72
C LEU A 384 -7.46 -15.72 -21.67
N SER A 385 -7.87 -16.92 -22.08
CA SER A 385 -8.09 -18.06 -21.17
C SER A 385 -6.81 -18.43 -20.40
N ARG A 386 -5.64 -18.40 -21.07
CA ARG A 386 -4.34 -18.62 -20.43
C ARG A 386 -3.97 -17.47 -19.49
N MET A 387 -4.18 -16.22 -19.91
CA MET A 387 -3.91 -15.05 -19.06
C MET A 387 -4.78 -15.07 -17.80
N LYS A 388 -6.10 -15.25 -17.93
CA LYS A 388 -7.04 -15.39 -16.82
C LYS A 388 -6.60 -16.46 -15.83
N ARG A 389 -6.19 -17.63 -16.31
CA ARG A 389 -5.67 -18.72 -15.47
C ARG A 389 -4.44 -18.29 -14.68
N SER A 390 -3.52 -17.53 -15.29
CA SER A 390 -2.33 -16.99 -14.61
C SER A 390 -2.69 -16.02 -13.49
N PHE A 391 -3.62 -15.08 -13.73
CA PHE A 391 -4.10 -14.15 -12.70
C PHE A 391 -4.76 -14.87 -11.52
N LEU A 392 -5.65 -15.83 -11.79
CA LEU A 392 -6.34 -16.62 -10.77
C LEU A 392 -5.38 -17.47 -9.92
N ARG A 393 -4.26 -17.94 -10.51
CA ARG A 393 -3.27 -18.80 -9.83
C ARG A 393 -2.13 -18.03 -9.18
N SER A 394 -2.04 -16.71 -9.36
CA SER A 394 -0.98 -15.91 -8.75
C SER A 394 -1.16 -15.81 -7.25
N GLN A 395 -0.41 -16.61 -6.47
CA GLN A 395 -0.52 -16.64 -5.02
C GLN A 395 -0.31 -15.25 -4.40
N LYS A 396 0.75 -14.53 -4.81
CA LYS A 396 1.06 -13.20 -4.27
C LYS A 396 -0.05 -12.19 -4.58
N LEU A 397 -0.61 -12.22 -5.79
CA LEU A 397 -1.73 -11.36 -6.15
C LEU A 397 -2.94 -11.64 -5.26
N GLN A 398 -3.29 -12.92 -5.08
CA GLN A 398 -4.42 -13.30 -4.21
C GLN A 398 -4.19 -12.89 -2.75
N GLU A 399 -2.97 -12.99 -2.22
CA GLU A 399 -2.62 -12.47 -0.90
C GLU A 399 -2.78 -10.96 -0.78
N HIS A 400 -2.32 -10.21 -1.79
CA HIS A 400 -2.47 -8.76 -1.84
C HIS A 400 -3.94 -8.32 -1.93
N MET A 401 -4.75 -9.02 -2.73
CA MET A 401 -6.17 -8.71 -2.85
C MET A 401 -6.94 -9.01 -1.56
N ARG A 402 -6.61 -10.10 -0.85
CA ARG A 402 -7.19 -10.35 0.48
C ARG A 402 -6.83 -9.25 1.48
N PHE A 403 -5.59 -8.76 1.44
CA PHE A 403 -5.17 -7.65 2.29
C PHE A 403 -5.94 -6.37 1.98
N LEU A 404 -6.04 -5.98 0.70
CA LEU A 404 -6.84 -4.83 0.25
C LEU A 404 -8.31 -4.92 0.65
N VAL A 405 -8.91 -6.10 0.53
CA VAL A 405 -10.32 -6.31 0.89
C VAL A 405 -10.51 -6.27 2.41
N GLY A 406 -9.55 -6.82 3.17
CA GLY A 406 -9.62 -6.86 4.63
C GLY A 406 -9.31 -5.52 5.31
N HIS A 407 -8.57 -4.62 4.66
CA HIS A 407 -8.15 -3.32 5.19
C HIS A 407 -8.67 -2.17 4.32
N GLY A 408 -9.68 -2.41 3.49
CA GLY A 408 -10.10 -1.40 2.54
C GLY A 408 -11.59 -1.26 2.37
N SER A 409 -11.97 -0.08 1.90
CA SER A 409 -13.34 0.39 1.80
C SER A 409 -13.50 1.35 0.63
N MET A 410 -14.74 1.55 0.18
CA MET A 410 -15.05 2.56 -0.84
C MET A 410 -14.87 3.99 -0.32
N TYR A 411 -15.09 4.18 0.99
CA TYR A 411 -14.92 5.44 1.69
C TYR A 411 -14.62 5.16 3.17
N LEU A 412 -13.94 6.10 3.81
CA LEU A 412 -13.65 6.10 5.24
C LEU A 412 -14.08 7.43 5.84
N ARG A 413 -14.83 7.37 6.93
CA ARG A 413 -15.05 8.54 7.78
C ARG A 413 -13.96 8.54 8.85
N ARG A 414 -13.14 9.59 8.87
CA ARG A 414 -12.13 9.82 9.90
C ARG A 414 -12.34 11.22 10.46
N ASP A 415 -12.71 11.28 11.74
CA ASP A 415 -13.10 12.53 12.40
C ASP A 415 -14.23 13.27 11.64
N ASP A 416 -13.99 14.52 11.28
CA ASP A 416 -14.87 15.39 10.50
C ASP A 416 -14.61 15.29 8.98
N CYS A 417 -13.76 14.36 8.55
CA CYS A 417 -13.41 14.15 7.15
C CYS A 417 -14.07 12.88 6.59
N LEU A 418 -14.63 12.99 5.38
CA LEU A 418 -14.98 11.86 4.54
C LEU A 418 -13.90 11.70 3.46
N ILE A 419 -13.20 10.57 3.51
CA ILE A 419 -12.13 10.24 2.58
C ILE A 419 -12.69 9.21 1.60
N PHE A 420 -12.71 9.56 0.32
CA PHE A 420 -13.15 8.69 -0.77
C PHE A 420 -12.30 8.98 -1.99
N HIS A 421 -12.13 7.98 -2.85
CA HIS A 421 -11.42 8.17 -4.12
C HIS A 421 -12.41 8.76 -5.14
N ALA A 422 -11.96 9.69 -6.00
CA ALA A 422 -12.81 10.51 -6.89
C ALA A 422 -13.69 9.74 -7.90
N CYS A 423 -13.62 8.40 -7.92
CA CYS A 423 -14.40 7.51 -8.77
C CYS A 423 -15.46 6.72 -7.97
N VAL A 424 -16.11 7.33 -6.97
CA VAL A 424 -17.38 6.80 -6.46
C VAL A 424 -18.49 7.34 -7.38
N PRO A 425 -19.26 6.47 -8.06
CA PRO A 425 -20.29 6.86 -9.02
C PRO A 425 -21.42 7.70 -8.40
#